data_AF-A0A3L7PPD0-F1
#
_entry.id   AF-A0A3L7PPD0-F1
#
_cell.length_a   1.000
_cell.length_b   1.000
_cell.length_c   1.000
_cell.angle_alpha   90.00
_cell.angle_beta   90.00
_cell.angle_gamma   90.00
#
_symmetry.space_group_name_H-M   'P 1'
#
loop_
_entity.id
_entity.type
_entity.pdbx_description
1 polymer ?
#
loop_
_entity_poly.entity_id
_entity_poly.type
_entity_poly.pdbx_seq_one_letter_code
_entity_poly.pdbx_strand_id
1 'polypeptide(L)'
;MLLTEPLHPARRIAGVVITAMLCVAPAAAQFYEKVDLSKAAIDVLENSLTGTDPATGSYVAGIAGTNDPGTEALFRAMVRNNHAGPRVYGVLGTALISKKGIDPALLAAITARDERAAIIREANITGILRVSPVSVILAQGNFPDAALLSLVAEINHRKEEWDPAPVRALASSTDPVAAGFAALLIRDGSAKNPGDPALWDAFRVRLLALSPADRNGTMRALIEASMIFELKSAAGPLLELARTENFTTDTRIGAIGMALRIDTPAGVAAWQDHVAANRSQTALVRAGLQLLASSDRGIPPTAFDAIRNGNPVLDAMADTGSAISGGKDPVAALITLLDAGHPLSAEWALIRASELPPESSAIVWKHLLKRMDDPDPANRPTGVLVSGLARELMKSDPAAVGALVERVKADPNLVVAAMTGVNDSCIAAGADIARARRGSLPRAGEGLAVLVIARAGAPLSDNDLDVLGRAAAGGGDLDALRTLQAAWFYARARKKTDDLIARVSGETAPAPSTPPATAPR
;
A
#
# COMPACT_ATOMS: atom_id res chain seq x y z
N MET A 1 -35.80 -39.88 -13.79
CA MET A 1 -35.85 -40.31 -15.21
C MET A 1 -34.39 -40.39 -15.66
N LEU A 2 -33.63 -41.51 -15.55
CA LEU A 2 -33.92 -42.92 -15.91
C LEU A 2 -34.52 -42.94 -17.32
N LEU A 3 -33.92 -43.49 -18.38
CA LEU A 3 -33.07 -44.67 -18.63
C LEU A 3 -32.45 -44.44 -20.06
N THR A 4 -31.47 -45.14 -20.65
CA THR A 4 -31.10 -46.57 -20.60
C THR A 4 -29.79 -46.78 -21.38
N GLU A 5 -28.91 -47.56 -20.77
CA GLU A 5 -27.83 -48.44 -21.28
C GLU A 5 -28.30 -49.51 -22.32
N PRO A 6 -27.53 -50.57 -22.69
CA PRO A 6 -26.08 -50.77 -22.98
C PRO A 6 -25.86 -51.73 -24.19
N LEU A 7 -24.62 -52.17 -24.48
CA LEU A 7 -24.30 -53.55 -24.91
C LEU A 7 -22.78 -53.85 -24.77
N HIS A 8 -22.48 -54.91 -24.00
CA HIS A 8 -21.19 -55.58 -23.72
C HIS A 8 -20.81 -56.61 -24.85
N PRO A 9 -19.89 -57.59 -24.67
CA PRO A 9 -18.41 -57.54 -24.56
C PRO A 9 -17.71 -58.59 -25.49
N ALA A 10 -16.39 -58.54 -25.71
CA ALA A 10 -15.66 -59.73 -26.20
C ALA A 10 -14.15 -59.75 -25.84
N ARG A 11 -13.86 -60.62 -24.87
CA ARG A 11 -12.63 -61.41 -24.57
C ARG A 11 -11.46 -61.35 -25.57
N ARG A 12 -10.24 -61.28 -25.01
CA ARG A 12 -9.22 -62.35 -25.14
C ARG A 12 -8.16 -62.29 -24.01
N ILE A 13 -7.90 -63.46 -23.45
CA ILE A 13 -6.95 -63.82 -22.39
C ILE A 13 -5.72 -64.45 -23.06
N ALA A 14 -4.52 -64.09 -22.60
CA ALA A 14 -3.28 -64.90 -22.51
C ALA A 14 -2.12 -63.91 -22.25
N GLY A 15 -1.15 -64.08 -21.35
CA GLY A 15 -0.78 -65.14 -20.43
C GLY A 15 0.58 -64.75 -19.82
N VAL A 16 0.63 -64.71 -18.49
CA VAL A 16 1.74 -64.80 -17.52
C VAL A 16 3.18 -64.91 -18.04
N VAL A 17 4.09 -64.02 -17.58
CA VAL A 17 5.34 -64.38 -16.84
C VAL A 17 5.72 -63.25 -15.87
N ILE A 18 6.02 -63.69 -14.64
CA ILE A 18 6.46 -62.96 -13.45
C ILE A 18 7.88 -62.41 -13.61
N THR A 19 8.08 -61.12 -13.32
CA THR A 19 9.33 -60.62 -12.72
C THR A 19 8.98 -59.64 -11.61
N ALA A 20 8.94 -60.15 -10.38
CA ALA A 20 8.93 -59.33 -9.18
C ALA A 20 10.32 -58.68 -9.02
N MET A 21 10.52 -57.49 -9.59
CA MET A 21 11.55 -56.58 -9.08
C MET A 21 10.97 -55.86 -7.87
N LEU A 22 11.25 -56.45 -6.70
CA LEU A 22 11.36 -55.74 -5.43
C LEU A 22 12.33 -54.56 -5.62
N CYS A 23 11.81 -53.42 -6.08
CA CYS A 23 12.45 -52.13 -5.83
C CYS A 23 12.21 -51.81 -4.35
N VAL A 24 12.95 -52.50 -3.48
CA VAL A 24 13.30 -51.93 -2.19
C VAL A 24 14.19 -50.74 -2.52
N ALA A 25 13.56 -49.58 -2.73
CA ALA A 25 14.27 -48.34 -2.66
C ALA A 25 14.96 -48.35 -1.28
N PRO A 26 16.29 -48.18 -1.21
CA PRO A 26 16.91 -48.03 0.09
C PRO A 26 16.20 -46.87 0.76
N ALA A 27 15.72 -47.10 1.98
CA ALA A 27 15.38 -46.04 2.91
C ALA A 27 16.67 -45.27 3.19
N ALA A 28 17.10 -44.45 2.22
CA ALA A 28 17.89 -43.28 2.50
C ALA A 28 16.95 -42.44 3.36
N ALA A 29 17.13 -42.55 4.67
CA ALA A 29 16.77 -41.48 5.57
C ALA A 29 17.22 -40.20 4.87
N GLN A 30 16.26 -39.42 4.37
CA GLN A 30 16.49 -38.03 4.04
C GLN A 30 16.87 -37.42 5.39
N PHE A 31 18.16 -37.42 5.68
CA PHE A 31 18.73 -36.54 6.68
C PHE A 31 18.42 -35.15 6.16
N TYR A 32 17.26 -34.61 6.55
CA TYR A 32 17.03 -33.18 6.51
C TYR A 32 18.17 -32.61 7.35
N GLU A 33 19.19 -32.09 6.66
CA GLU A 33 20.24 -31.32 7.29
C GLU A 33 19.55 -30.27 8.15
N LYS A 34 19.89 -30.22 9.44
CA LYS A 34 19.25 -29.31 10.38
C LYS A 34 19.40 -27.89 9.83
N VAL A 35 18.28 -27.28 9.42
CA VAL A 35 18.28 -25.95 8.79
C VAL A 35 18.99 -24.98 9.72
N ASP A 36 20.07 -24.35 9.23
CA ASP A 36 20.66 -23.21 9.91
C ASP A 36 19.70 -22.02 9.77
N LEU A 37 18.90 -21.81 10.82
CA LEU A 37 17.92 -20.73 10.88
C LEU A 37 18.55 -19.35 10.71
N SER A 38 19.83 -19.18 11.06
CA SER A 38 20.53 -17.89 10.90
C SER A 38 20.88 -17.65 9.45
N LYS A 39 21.38 -18.66 8.76
CA LYS A 39 21.59 -18.59 7.30
C LYS A 39 20.27 -18.37 6.57
N ALA A 40 19.23 -19.14 6.90
CA ALA A 40 17.91 -19.02 6.27
C ALA A 40 17.30 -17.62 6.45
N ALA A 41 17.40 -17.02 7.64
CA ALA A 41 16.90 -15.67 7.88
C ALA A 41 17.64 -14.61 7.05
N ILE A 42 18.98 -14.72 6.95
CA ILE A 42 19.78 -13.81 6.12
C ILE A 42 19.42 -13.98 4.65
N ASP A 43 19.34 -15.23 4.16
CA ASP A 43 19.00 -15.52 2.77
C ASP A 43 17.59 -15.01 2.41
N VAL A 44 16.62 -15.08 3.33
CA VAL A 44 15.27 -14.50 3.15
C VAL A 44 15.34 -12.97 2.99
N LEU A 45 16.09 -12.28 3.87
CA LEU A 45 16.25 -10.83 3.80
C LEU A 45 16.97 -10.39 2.52
N GLU A 46 18.07 -11.05 2.20
CA GLU A 46 18.86 -10.79 1.00
C GLU A 46 17.99 -10.96 -0.26
N ASN A 47 17.37 -12.13 -0.45
CA ASN A 47 16.53 -12.39 -1.62
C ASN A 47 15.35 -11.42 -1.77
N SER A 48 14.75 -11.00 -0.66
CA SER A 48 13.61 -10.08 -0.68
C SER A 48 14.01 -8.63 -0.95
N LEU A 49 15.21 -8.22 -0.53
CA LEU A 49 15.66 -6.83 -0.66
C LEU A 49 16.54 -6.59 -1.89
N THR A 50 17.24 -7.63 -2.37
CA THR A 50 18.13 -7.54 -3.52
C THR A 50 17.64 -8.28 -4.77
N GLY A 51 16.55 -9.04 -4.65
CA GLY A 51 15.98 -9.81 -5.75
C GLY A 51 15.32 -8.96 -6.83
N THR A 52 14.79 -9.64 -7.85
CA THR A 52 14.01 -9.06 -8.95
C THR A 52 12.50 -9.14 -8.70
N ASP A 53 12.09 -9.45 -7.46
CA ASP A 53 10.69 -9.58 -7.09
C ASP A 53 9.97 -8.23 -7.26
N PRO A 54 8.88 -8.15 -8.05
CA PRO A 54 8.04 -6.96 -8.12
C PRO A 54 7.55 -6.45 -6.76
N ALA A 55 7.47 -7.32 -5.74
CA ALA A 55 7.06 -6.97 -4.39
C ALA A 55 8.16 -6.28 -3.54
N THR A 56 9.37 -6.06 -4.07
CA THR A 56 10.49 -5.44 -3.34
C THR A 56 10.11 -4.13 -2.64
N GLY A 57 9.31 -3.27 -3.29
CA GLY A 57 8.83 -2.03 -2.66
C GLY A 57 7.98 -2.26 -1.42
N SER A 58 7.14 -3.30 -1.42
CA SER A 58 6.33 -3.70 -0.26
C SER A 58 7.20 -4.25 0.87
N TYR A 59 8.23 -5.02 0.54
CA TYR A 59 9.21 -5.53 1.52
C TYR A 59 9.98 -4.41 2.21
N VAL A 60 10.47 -3.44 1.43
CA VAL A 60 11.14 -2.24 1.97
C VAL A 60 10.20 -1.44 2.87
N ALA A 61 8.95 -1.21 2.43
CA ALA A 61 7.96 -0.53 3.25
C ALA A 61 7.65 -1.30 4.55
N GLY A 62 7.57 -2.63 4.49
CA GLY A 62 7.32 -3.48 5.66
C GLY A 62 8.47 -3.49 6.67
N ILE A 63 9.72 -3.50 6.21
CA ILE A 63 10.90 -3.38 7.08
C ILE A 63 10.96 -1.97 7.68
N ALA A 64 10.75 -0.93 6.86
CA ALA A 64 10.73 0.45 7.36
C ALA A 64 9.62 0.66 8.41
N GLY A 65 8.46 0.04 8.18
CA GLY A 65 7.30 0.07 9.09
C GLY A 65 7.54 -0.61 10.44
N THR A 66 8.64 -1.35 10.63
CA THR A 66 9.00 -1.89 11.95
C THR A 66 9.45 -0.80 12.93
N ASN A 67 9.80 0.39 12.44
CA ASN A 67 10.37 1.51 13.20
C ASN A 67 11.65 1.15 13.98
N ASP A 68 12.39 0.13 13.55
CA ASP A 68 13.65 -0.25 14.17
C ASP A 68 14.81 0.62 13.63
N PRO A 69 15.56 1.35 14.48
CA PRO A 69 16.64 2.23 14.03
C PRO A 69 17.76 1.53 13.25
N GLY A 70 17.97 0.22 13.48
CA GLY A 70 18.98 -0.56 12.76
C GLY A 70 18.72 -0.70 11.27
N THR A 71 17.47 -0.48 10.81
CA THR A 71 17.08 -0.61 9.41
C THR A 71 17.64 0.50 8.51
N GLU A 72 18.03 1.66 9.07
CA GLU A 72 18.63 2.73 8.26
C GLU A 72 19.96 2.28 7.63
N ALA A 73 20.82 1.62 8.40
CA ALA A 73 22.09 1.12 7.91
C ALA A 73 21.91 0.09 6.78
N LEU A 74 20.88 -0.75 6.89
CA LEU A 74 20.47 -1.71 5.85
C LEU A 74 20.06 -1.01 4.56
N PHE A 75 19.19 0.00 4.61
CA PHE A 75 18.77 0.72 3.41
C PHE A 75 19.90 1.54 2.77
N ARG A 76 20.77 2.14 3.59
CA ARG A 76 21.99 2.79 3.07
C ARG A 76 22.95 1.82 2.41
N ALA A 77 22.99 0.56 2.84
CA ALA A 77 23.75 -0.50 2.20
C ALA A 77 23.17 -0.86 0.82
N MET A 78 21.84 -0.96 0.71
CA MET A 78 21.16 -1.20 -0.57
C MET A 78 21.50 -0.14 -1.64
N VAL A 79 21.69 1.12 -1.25
CA VAL A 79 22.11 2.21 -2.17
C VAL A 79 23.48 1.94 -2.83
N ARG A 80 24.34 1.13 -2.20
CA ARG A 80 25.66 0.75 -2.74
C ARG A 80 25.63 -0.50 -3.61
N ASN A 81 24.47 -1.17 -3.72
CA ASN A 81 24.34 -2.41 -4.47
C ASN A 81 24.60 -2.19 -5.97
N ASN A 82 25.14 -3.21 -6.64
CA ASN A 82 25.43 -3.19 -8.08
C ASN A 82 24.17 -3.22 -8.96
N HIS A 83 23.02 -3.62 -8.43
CA HIS A 83 21.75 -3.68 -9.15
C HIS A 83 20.90 -2.42 -8.94
N ALA A 84 20.19 -2.01 -10.00
CA ALA A 84 19.35 -0.81 -10.00
C ALA A 84 18.18 -0.88 -9.01
N GLY A 85 17.47 -2.02 -8.94
CA GLY A 85 16.31 -2.20 -8.07
C GLY A 85 16.61 -1.91 -6.60
N PRO A 86 17.63 -2.56 -6.01
CA PRO A 86 18.01 -2.32 -4.61
C PRO A 86 18.48 -0.90 -4.37
N ARG A 87 19.18 -0.26 -5.32
CA ARG A 87 19.57 1.15 -5.19
C ARG A 87 18.36 2.07 -5.08
N VAL A 88 17.38 1.91 -5.98
CA VAL A 88 16.13 2.67 -5.97
C VAL A 88 15.41 2.51 -4.63
N TYR A 89 15.21 1.27 -4.19
CA TYR A 89 14.49 1.01 -2.95
C TYR A 89 15.30 1.31 -1.68
N GLY A 90 16.64 1.33 -1.75
CA GLY A 90 17.49 1.81 -0.66
C GLY A 90 17.32 3.31 -0.39
N VAL A 91 17.20 4.12 -1.44
CA VAL A 91 16.87 5.55 -1.31
C VAL A 91 15.48 5.74 -0.69
N LEU A 92 14.48 5.02 -1.20
CA LEU A 92 13.10 5.09 -0.71
C LEU A 92 12.96 4.59 0.72
N GLY A 93 13.62 3.49 1.08
CA GLY A 93 13.63 2.94 2.45
C GLY A 93 14.24 3.92 3.45
N THR A 94 15.34 4.59 3.08
CA THR A 94 15.95 5.64 3.91
C THR A 94 15.00 6.83 4.09
N ALA A 95 14.26 7.20 3.04
CA ALA A 95 13.26 8.27 3.11
C ALA A 95 12.07 7.89 4.01
N LEU A 96 11.60 6.64 3.96
CA LEU A 96 10.54 6.13 4.83
C LEU A 96 10.93 6.15 6.31
N ILE A 97 12.16 5.77 6.65
CA ILE A 97 12.68 5.79 8.02
C ILE A 97 12.86 7.22 8.54
N SER A 98 13.53 8.07 7.75
CA SER A 98 13.85 9.44 8.19
C SER A 98 12.62 10.34 8.27
N LYS A 99 11.57 10.05 7.50
CA LYS A 99 10.35 10.86 7.35
C LYS A 99 10.62 12.29 6.87
N LYS A 100 11.82 12.55 6.31
CA LYS A 100 12.26 13.85 5.79
C LYS A 100 12.26 13.92 4.26
N GLY A 101 11.68 12.91 3.61
CA GLY A 101 11.69 12.79 2.16
C GLY A 101 12.99 12.18 1.63
N ILE A 102 13.20 12.33 0.31
CA ILE A 102 14.39 11.84 -0.38
C ILE A 102 15.61 12.65 0.07
N ASP A 103 16.66 11.95 0.53
CA ASP A 103 17.97 12.54 0.80
C ASP A 103 18.65 12.95 -0.54
N PRO A 104 18.90 14.25 -0.79
CA PRO A 104 19.53 14.70 -2.02
C PRO A 104 20.92 14.12 -2.26
N ALA A 105 21.68 13.82 -1.20
CA ALA A 105 23.02 13.25 -1.33
C ALA A 105 22.95 11.79 -1.81
N LEU A 106 21.98 11.03 -1.31
CA LEU A 106 21.76 9.66 -1.78
C LEU A 106 21.25 9.64 -3.22
N LEU A 107 20.33 10.54 -3.59
CA LEU A 107 19.88 10.65 -4.97
C LEU A 107 21.02 11.07 -5.92
N ALA A 108 21.90 11.96 -5.50
CA ALA A 108 23.05 12.40 -6.30
C ALA A 108 24.04 11.25 -6.59
N ALA A 109 24.10 10.23 -5.73
CA ALA A 109 24.89 9.02 -5.96
C ALA A 109 24.28 8.12 -7.06
N ILE A 110 23.00 8.30 -7.39
CA ILE A 110 22.31 7.58 -8.47
C ILE A 110 22.48 8.35 -9.78
N THR A 111 23.37 7.86 -10.66
CA THR A 111 23.71 8.53 -11.92
C THR A 111 22.77 8.15 -13.07
N ALA A 112 22.18 6.96 -13.04
CA ALA A 112 21.30 6.46 -14.09
C ALA A 112 19.96 7.20 -14.12
N ARG A 113 19.61 7.74 -15.29
CA ARG A 113 18.40 8.56 -15.51
C ARG A 113 17.11 7.79 -15.18
N ASP A 114 17.03 6.51 -15.55
CA ASP A 114 15.85 5.68 -15.34
C ASP A 114 15.65 5.32 -13.86
N GLU A 115 16.74 5.11 -13.11
CA GLU A 115 16.67 4.87 -11.65
C GLU A 115 16.18 6.11 -10.91
N ARG A 116 16.68 7.30 -11.27
CA ARG A 116 16.18 8.56 -10.71
C ARG A 116 14.70 8.74 -11.00
N ALA A 117 14.26 8.40 -12.22
CA ALA A 117 12.84 8.45 -12.57
C ALA A 117 11.99 7.48 -11.75
N ALA A 118 12.48 6.26 -11.52
CA ALA A 118 11.82 5.29 -10.66
C ALA A 118 11.71 5.81 -9.22
N ILE A 119 12.77 6.39 -8.66
CA ILE A 119 12.75 7.00 -7.32
C ILE A 119 11.68 8.09 -7.25
N ILE A 120 11.64 9.03 -8.20
CA ILE A 120 10.64 10.12 -8.19
C ILE A 120 9.21 9.56 -8.32
N ARG A 121 8.99 8.59 -9.21
CA ARG A 121 7.67 7.97 -9.41
C ARG A 121 7.18 7.27 -8.14
N GLU A 122 8.00 6.39 -7.56
CA GLU A 122 7.62 5.68 -6.34
C GLU A 122 7.47 6.63 -5.15
N ALA A 123 8.32 7.66 -5.04
CA ALA A 123 8.19 8.68 -4.01
C ALA A 123 6.91 9.51 -4.14
N ASN A 124 6.42 9.71 -5.37
CA ASN A 124 5.14 10.36 -5.62
C ASN A 124 3.97 9.47 -5.13
N ILE A 125 3.95 8.20 -5.53
CA ILE A 125 2.92 7.22 -5.14
C ILE A 125 2.83 7.06 -3.63
N THR A 126 3.99 7.02 -2.96
CA THR A 126 4.08 6.81 -1.49
C THR A 126 3.97 8.11 -0.68
N GLY A 127 3.83 9.27 -1.33
CA GLY A 127 3.75 10.58 -0.68
C GLY A 127 5.08 11.11 -0.12
N ILE A 128 6.19 10.36 -0.25
CA ILE A 128 7.54 10.79 0.15
C ILE A 128 7.94 12.09 -0.55
N LEU A 129 7.54 12.28 -1.81
CA LEU A 129 7.86 13.46 -2.60
C LEU A 129 7.35 14.76 -1.92
N ARG A 130 6.19 14.70 -1.26
CA ARG A 130 5.51 15.83 -0.59
C ARG A 130 6.30 16.44 0.57
N VAL A 131 7.20 15.66 1.16
CA VAL A 131 8.09 16.11 2.25
C VAL A 131 9.54 16.23 1.81
N SER A 132 9.83 15.94 0.54
CA SER A 132 11.19 16.00 -0.02
C SER A 132 11.60 17.42 -0.38
N PRO A 133 12.90 17.75 -0.36
CA PRO A 133 13.44 19.03 -0.83
C PRO A 133 13.47 19.10 -2.37
N VAL A 134 12.28 19.18 -2.99
CA VAL A 134 12.10 19.03 -4.46
C VAL A 134 12.85 20.04 -5.31
N SER A 135 13.02 21.28 -4.85
CA SER A 135 13.79 22.32 -5.54
C SER A 135 15.29 21.97 -5.60
N VAL A 136 15.83 21.39 -4.52
CA VAL A 136 17.22 20.90 -4.47
C VAL A 136 17.39 19.68 -5.37
N ILE A 137 16.42 18.77 -5.35
CA ILE A 137 16.41 17.57 -6.19
C ILE A 137 16.37 17.95 -7.68
N LEU A 138 15.48 18.86 -8.07
CA LEU A 138 15.34 19.34 -9.45
C LEU A 138 16.65 19.97 -9.96
N ALA A 139 17.33 20.77 -9.12
CA ALA A 139 18.58 21.43 -9.47
C ALA A 139 19.72 20.46 -9.83
N GLN A 140 19.65 19.20 -9.41
CA GLN A 140 20.64 18.17 -9.77
C GLN A 140 20.54 17.73 -11.25
N GLY A 141 19.47 18.10 -11.97
CA GLY A 141 19.29 17.81 -13.40
C GLY A 141 19.20 16.31 -13.75
N ASN A 142 19.28 15.96 -15.04
CA ASN A 142 19.26 14.58 -15.55
C ASN A 142 18.02 13.75 -15.16
N PHE A 143 16.82 14.32 -15.40
CA PHE A 143 15.54 13.61 -15.21
C PHE A 143 14.83 13.38 -16.55
N PRO A 144 14.06 12.29 -16.71
CA PRO A 144 13.04 12.18 -17.75
C PRO A 144 11.93 13.20 -17.59
N ASP A 145 11.23 13.50 -18.68
CA ASP A 145 10.18 14.52 -18.76
C ASP A 145 9.11 14.33 -17.67
N ALA A 146 8.64 13.09 -17.46
CA ALA A 146 7.65 12.79 -16.43
C ALA A 146 8.14 13.07 -15.00
N ALA A 147 9.42 12.77 -14.70
CA ALA A 147 10.01 13.03 -13.39
C ALA A 147 10.27 14.54 -13.19
N LEU A 148 10.71 15.24 -14.23
CA LEU A 148 10.83 16.70 -14.22
C LEU A 148 9.47 17.35 -13.96
N LEU A 149 8.44 16.97 -14.71
CA LEU A 149 7.09 17.52 -14.54
C LEU A 149 6.52 17.23 -13.15
N SER A 150 6.78 16.03 -12.59
CA SER A 150 6.37 15.70 -11.22
C SER A 150 7.04 16.58 -10.18
N LEU A 151 8.35 16.82 -10.31
CA LEU A 151 9.09 17.69 -9.41
C LEU A 151 8.59 19.14 -9.50
N VAL A 152 8.42 19.66 -10.71
CA VAL A 152 7.93 21.04 -10.90
C VAL A 152 6.48 21.18 -10.42
N ALA A 153 5.63 20.19 -10.66
CA ALA A 153 4.25 20.21 -10.18
C ALA A 153 4.18 20.22 -8.64
N GLU A 154 5.06 19.50 -7.96
CA GLU A 154 5.17 19.55 -6.49
C GLU A 154 5.69 20.91 -6.00
N ILE A 155 6.67 21.52 -6.68
CA ILE A 155 7.14 22.90 -6.38
C ILE A 155 5.97 23.89 -6.55
N ASN A 156 5.19 23.75 -7.63
CA ASN A 156 4.02 24.58 -7.89
C ASN A 156 2.93 24.39 -6.82
N HIS A 157 2.66 23.15 -6.42
CA HIS A 157 1.71 22.83 -5.34
C HIS A 157 2.08 23.54 -4.03
N ARG A 158 3.37 23.64 -3.72
CA ARG A 158 3.91 24.39 -2.57
C ARG A 158 3.93 25.90 -2.75
N LYS A 159 3.53 26.41 -3.92
CA LYS A 159 3.59 27.82 -4.33
C LYS A 159 5.03 28.37 -4.30
N GLU A 160 5.99 27.49 -4.51
CA GLU A 160 7.41 27.84 -4.65
C GLU A 160 7.70 28.28 -6.10
N GLU A 161 8.83 28.95 -6.30
CA GLU A 161 9.26 29.44 -7.60
C GLU A 161 9.96 28.34 -8.42
N TRP A 162 9.69 28.31 -9.72
CA TRP A 162 10.30 27.38 -10.67
C TRP A 162 10.52 28.04 -12.04
N ASP A 163 11.52 27.55 -12.78
CA ASP A 163 11.82 28.02 -14.13
C ASP A 163 10.82 27.44 -15.15
N PRO A 164 10.04 28.28 -15.85
CA PRO A 164 9.05 27.81 -16.82
C PRO A 164 9.65 27.27 -18.12
N ALA A 165 10.91 27.59 -18.45
CA ALA A 165 11.48 27.28 -19.76
C ALA A 165 11.51 25.77 -20.09
N PRO A 166 11.97 24.86 -19.19
CA PRO A 166 11.94 23.42 -19.43
C PRO A 166 10.52 22.88 -19.62
N VAL A 167 9.54 23.38 -18.85
CA VAL A 167 8.15 22.93 -18.95
C VAL A 167 7.49 23.44 -20.24
N ARG A 168 7.74 24.69 -20.64
CA ARG A 168 7.24 25.23 -21.92
C ARG A 168 7.74 24.40 -23.11
N ALA A 169 8.99 23.95 -23.09
CA ALA A 169 9.52 23.07 -24.13
C ALA A 169 8.74 21.75 -24.23
N LEU A 170 8.35 21.18 -23.08
CA LEU A 170 7.59 19.93 -23.02
C LEU A 170 6.17 20.03 -23.55
N ALA A 171 5.55 21.21 -23.59
CA ALA A 171 4.22 21.40 -24.19
C ALA A 171 4.19 21.01 -25.70
N SER A 172 5.36 21.00 -26.36
CA SER A 172 5.52 20.54 -27.75
C SER A 172 6.01 19.09 -27.87
N SER A 173 6.10 18.33 -26.77
CA SER A 173 6.56 16.94 -26.78
C SER A 173 5.68 16.05 -27.66
N THR A 174 6.28 15.00 -28.24
CA THR A 174 5.56 13.96 -28.98
C THR A 174 4.77 13.03 -28.06
N ASP A 175 5.15 12.94 -26.78
CA ASP A 175 4.35 12.28 -25.76
C ASP A 175 3.14 13.16 -25.39
N PRO A 176 1.90 12.74 -25.71
CA PRO A 176 0.71 13.54 -25.45
C PRO A 176 0.47 13.75 -23.94
N VAL A 177 0.92 12.85 -23.06
CA VAL A 177 0.76 13.00 -21.61
C VAL A 177 1.69 14.09 -21.10
N ALA A 178 2.98 14.03 -21.43
CA ALA A 178 3.95 15.06 -21.08
C ALA A 178 3.54 16.43 -21.63
N ALA A 179 3.11 16.49 -22.90
CA ALA A 179 2.68 17.73 -23.54
C ALA A 179 1.45 18.35 -22.87
N GLY A 180 0.42 17.54 -22.60
CA GLY A 180 -0.80 18.01 -21.94
C GLY A 180 -0.55 18.45 -20.51
N PHE A 181 0.25 17.70 -19.76
CA PHE A 181 0.54 18.02 -18.36
C PHE A 181 1.40 19.27 -18.24
N ALA A 182 2.39 19.45 -19.12
CA ALA A 182 3.16 20.68 -19.22
C ALA A 182 2.28 21.90 -19.56
N ALA A 183 1.35 21.76 -20.51
CA ALA A 183 0.42 22.83 -20.88
C ALA A 183 -0.51 23.22 -19.72
N LEU A 184 -1.04 22.25 -18.98
CA LEU A 184 -1.84 22.51 -17.78
C LEU A 184 -1.03 23.18 -16.67
N LEU A 185 0.22 22.73 -16.45
CA LEU A 185 1.09 23.29 -15.41
C LEU A 185 1.46 24.75 -15.70
N ILE A 186 1.73 25.09 -16.98
CA ILE A 186 1.94 26.48 -17.40
C ILE A 186 0.65 27.30 -17.31
N ARG A 187 -0.52 26.71 -17.59
CA ARG A 187 -1.81 27.38 -17.42
C ARG A 187 -2.09 27.77 -15.97
N ASP A 188 -1.69 26.94 -15.02
CA ASP A 188 -1.83 27.22 -13.58
C ASP A 188 -1.02 28.46 -13.18
N GLY A 189 0.18 28.58 -13.74
CA GLY A 189 1.11 29.65 -13.43
C GLY A 189 1.65 29.58 -12.01
N SER A 190 2.46 30.56 -11.64
CA SER A 190 2.99 30.74 -10.29
C SER A 190 2.97 32.22 -9.91
N ALA A 191 3.36 32.55 -8.67
CA ALA A 191 3.41 33.93 -8.20
C ALA A 191 4.27 34.86 -9.07
N LYS A 192 5.24 34.32 -9.82
CA LYS A 192 6.15 35.08 -10.68
C LYS A 192 5.99 34.77 -12.18
N ASN A 193 5.31 33.68 -12.53
CA ASN A 193 5.04 33.31 -13.90
C ASN A 193 3.53 33.34 -14.12
N PRO A 194 2.96 34.41 -14.71
CA PRO A 194 1.53 34.43 -15.01
C PRO A 194 1.16 33.22 -15.87
N GLY A 195 0.02 32.61 -15.56
CA GLY A 195 -0.47 31.46 -16.31
C GLY A 195 -0.69 31.82 -17.79
N ASP A 196 -0.34 30.89 -18.68
CA ASP A 196 -0.54 31.05 -20.12
C ASP A 196 -1.54 30.00 -20.63
N PRO A 197 -2.80 30.39 -20.95
CA PRO A 197 -3.81 29.46 -21.43
C PRO A 197 -3.55 28.97 -22.86
N ALA A 198 -2.74 29.67 -23.66
CA ALA A 198 -2.61 29.40 -25.09
C ALA A 198 -1.98 28.02 -25.38
N LEU A 199 -1.05 27.57 -24.53
CA LEU A 199 -0.44 26.24 -24.66
C LEU A 199 -1.47 25.12 -24.49
N TRP A 200 -2.41 25.29 -23.57
CA TRP A 200 -3.49 24.34 -23.37
C TRP A 200 -4.43 24.31 -24.59
N ASP A 201 -4.80 25.47 -25.11
CA ASP A 201 -5.69 25.54 -26.28
C ASP A 201 -5.07 24.90 -27.51
N ALA A 202 -3.76 25.10 -27.73
CA ALA A 202 -3.02 24.40 -28.78
C ALA A 202 -2.95 22.88 -28.56
N PHE A 203 -2.72 22.45 -27.32
CA PHE A 203 -2.73 21.02 -26.97
C PHE A 203 -4.11 20.38 -27.14
N ARG A 204 -5.20 21.09 -26.79
CA ARG A 204 -6.57 20.61 -26.95
C ARG A 204 -6.84 20.13 -28.39
N VAL A 205 -6.42 20.92 -29.38
CA VAL A 205 -6.55 20.54 -30.81
C VAL A 205 -5.82 19.23 -31.11
N ARG A 206 -4.59 19.08 -30.59
CA ARG A 206 -3.79 17.86 -30.75
C ARG A 206 -4.43 16.64 -30.07
N LEU A 207 -4.94 16.82 -28.85
CA LEU A 207 -5.63 15.76 -28.09
C LEU A 207 -6.85 15.24 -28.85
N LEU A 208 -7.64 16.13 -29.45
CA LEU A 208 -8.83 15.75 -30.21
C LEU A 208 -8.52 15.03 -31.53
N ALA A 209 -7.33 15.27 -32.10
CA ALA A 209 -6.83 14.60 -33.30
C ALA A 209 -6.26 13.18 -33.03
N LEU A 210 -6.06 12.78 -31.77
CA LEU A 210 -5.61 11.43 -31.43
C LEU A 210 -6.67 10.38 -31.73
N SER A 211 -6.24 9.12 -31.83
CA SER A 211 -7.15 7.98 -31.88
C SER A 211 -8.07 7.97 -30.64
N PRO A 212 -9.30 7.42 -30.72
CA PRO A 212 -10.19 7.37 -29.55
C PRO A 212 -9.56 6.70 -28.32
N ALA A 213 -8.73 5.67 -28.52
CA ALA A 213 -8.02 4.98 -27.45
C ALA A 213 -6.96 5.86 -26.80
N ASP A 214 -6.08 6.47 -27.60
CA ASP A 214 -5.00 7.33 -27.09
C ASP A 214 -5.54 8.61 -26.47
N ARG A 215 -6.61 9.17 -27.04
CA ARG A 215 -7.32 10.33 -26.49
C ARG A 215 -7.86 10.04 -25.10
N ASN A 216 -8.54 8.90 -24.91
CA ASN A 216 -9.04 8.49 -23.59
C ASN A 216 -7.89 8.14 -22.62
N GLY A 217 -6.82 7.49 -23.09
CA GLY A 217 -5.63 7.20 -22.28
C GLY A 217 -4.96 8.47 -21.76
N THR A 218 -4.73 9.42 -22.66
CA THR A 218 -4.14 10.73 -22.34
C THR A 218 -5.02 11.50 -21.37
N MET A 219 -6.33 11.58 -21.62
CA MET A 219 -7.26 12.27 -20.72
C MET A 219 -7.25 11.69 -19.30
N ARG A 220 -7.24 10.35 -19.15
CA ARG A 220 -7.15 9.70 -17.84
C ARG A 220 -5.84 10.03 -17.12
N ALA A 221 -4.71 10.02 -17.84
CA ALA A 221 -3.42 10.38 -17.27
C ALA A 221 -3.37 11.86 -16.81
N LEU A 222 -3.97 12.77 -17.58
CA LEU A 222 -4.06 14.19 -17.21
C LEU A 222 -4.96 14.42 -15.98
N ILE A 223 -6.09 13.70 -15.90
CA ILE A 223 -6.97 13.71 -14.73
C ILE A 223 -6.20 13.25 -13.48
N GLU A 224 -5.52 12.10 -13.57
CA GLU A 224 -4.75 11.53 -12.45
C GLU A 224 -3.62 12.45 -12.00
N ALA A 225 -2.81 12.96 -12.93
CA ALA A 225 -1.72 13.89 -12.61
C ALA A 225 -2.27 15.18 -11.96
N SER A 226 -3.35 15.74 -12.49
CA SER A 226 -3.97 16.95 -11.93
C SER A 226 -4.54 16.71 -10.53
N MET A 227 -5.06 15.51 -10.26
CA MET A 227 -5.51 15.12 -8.91
C MET A 227 -4.35 14.98 -7.92
N ILE A 228 -3.26 14.33 -8.33
CA ILE A 228 -2.10 14.05 -7.46
C ILE A 228 -1.42 15.35 -7.01
N PHE A 229 -1.21 16.27 -7.96
CA PHE A 229 -0.53 17.55 -7.74
C PHE A 229 -1.48 18.72 -7.42
N GLU A 230 -2.79 18.45 -7.38
CA GLU A 230 -3.85 19.42 -7.04
C GLU A 230 -3.84 20.67 -7.94
N LEU A 231 -3.70 20.45 -9.25
CA LEU A 231 -3.55 21.49 -10.28
C LEU A 231 -4.90 22.15 -10.62
N LYS A 232 -5.29 23.19 -9.87
CA LYS A 232 -6.64 23.78 -9.92
C LYS A 232 -7.07 24.25 -11.31
N SER A 233 -6.17 24.85 -12.08
CA SER A 233 -6.47 25.32 -13.44
C SER A 233 -6.89 24.23 -14.42
N ALA A 234 -6.66 22.96 -14.10
CA ALA A 234 -7.06 21.81 -14.91
C ALA A 234 -8.56 21.47 -14.79
N ALA A 235 -9.23 21.88 -13.71
CA ALA A 235 -10.61 21.50 -13.44
C ALA A 235 -11.57 21.89 -14.57
N GLY A 236 -11.65 23.18 -14.87
CA GLY A 236 -12.53 23.72 -15.91
C GLY A 236 -12.29 23.09 -17.28
N PRO A 237 -11.06 23.14 -17.83
CA PRO A 237 -10.79 22.63 -19.17
C PRO A 237 -11.01 21.12 -19.32
N LEU A 238 -10.64 20.32 -18.33
CA LEU A 238 -10.83 18.87 -18.39
C LEU A 238 -12.30 18.48 -18.20
N LEU A 239 -13.05 19.19 -17.34
CA LEU A 239 -14.50 18.99 -17.23
C LEU A 239 -15.24 19.37 -18.51
N GLU A 240 -14.87 20.49 -19.14
CA GLU A 240 -15.46 20.92 -20.42
C GLU A 240 -15.29 19.82 -21.48
N LEU A 241 -14.05 19.33 -21.66
CA LEU A 241 -13.75 18.25 -22.59
C LEU A 241 -14.54 16.98 -22.28
N ALA A 242 -14.60 16.56 -21.01
CA ALA A 242 -15.36 15.39 -20.60
C ALA A 242 -16.86 15.52 -20.94
N ARG A 243 -17.40 16.73 -20.87
CA ARG A 243 -18.82 17.02 -21.15
C ARG A 243 -19.11 17.11 -22.65
N THR A 244 -18.30 17.82 -23.42
CA THR A 244 -18.61 18.15 -24.83
C THR A 244 -18.15 17.07 -25.81
N GLU A 245 -17.13 16.29 -25.46
CA GLU A 245 -16.51 15.34 -26.37
C GLU A 245 -16.87 13.89 -26.08
N ASN A 246 -16.63 13.02 -27.06
CA ASN A 246 -16.89 11.59 -26.94
C ASN A 246 -15.76 10.88 -26.17
N PHE A 247 -15.81 11.02 -24.83
CA PHE A 247 -15.03 10.25 -23.86
C PHE A 247 -15.89 9.16 -23.20
N THR A 248 -15.23 8.08 -22.77
CA THR A 248 -15.90 6.98 -22.04
C THR A 248 -16.50 7.45 -20.72
N THR A 249 -17.49 6.72 -20.21
CA THR A 249 -18.11 6.98 -18.91
C THR A 249 -17.08 7.08 -17.78
N ASP A 250 -16.08 6.18 -17.78
CA ASP A 250 -15.04 6.17 -16.74
C ASP A 250 -14.17 7.43 -16.78
N THR A 251 -13.78 7.88 -17.97
CA THR A 251 -13.05 9.15 -18.13
C THR A 251 -13.86 10.34 -17.65
N ARG A 252 -15.18 10.35 -17.93
CA ARG A 252 -16.08 11.43 -17.49
C ARG A 252 -16.24 11.45 -15.96
N ILE A 253 -16.45 10.29 -15.34
CA ILE A 253 -16.52 10.15 -13.88
C ILE A 253 -15.20 10.54 -13.24
N GLY A 254 -14.07 10.17 -13.85
CA GLY A 254 -12.73 10.58 -13.41
C GLY A 254 -12.55 12.10 -13.40
N ALA A 255 -13.00 12.78 -14.46
CA ALA A 255 -12.93 14.25 -14.53
C ALA A 255 -13.80 14.93 -13.45
N ILE A 256 -14.99 14.38 -13.17
CA ILE A 256 -15.86 14.84 -12.07
C ILE A 256 -15.16 14.63 -10.72
N GLY A 257 -14.59 13.44 -10.49
CA GLY A 257 -13.88 13.10 -9.26
C GLY A 257 -12.65 13.99 -9.02
N MET A 258 -11.91 14.29 -10.08
CA MET A 258 -10.84 15.27 -10.02
C MET A 258 -11.37 16.64 -9.62
N ALA A 259 -12.39 17.15 -10.31
CA ALA A 259 -12.93 18.47 -10.02
C ALA A 259 -13.47 18.57 -8.59
N LEU A 260 -14.18 17.54 -8.07
CA LEU A 260 -14.62 17.51 -6.67
C LEU A 260 -13.48 17.75 -5.67
N ARG A 261 -12.26 17.32 -6.02
CA ARG A 261 -11.05 17.47 -5.20
C ARG A 261 -10.32 18.80 -5.38
N ILE A 262 -10.18 19.30 -6.61
CA ILE A 262 -9.32 20.47 -6.91
C ILE A 262 -10.11 21.77 -7.12
N ASP A 263 -11.38 21.69 -7.52
CA ASP A 263 -12.32 22.79 -7.72
C ASP A 263 -13.74 22.34 -7.32
N THR A 264 -13.93 22.23 -6.01
CA THR A 264 -15.13 21.65 -5.40
C THR A 264 -16.45 22.22 -5.92
N PRO A 265 -16.65 23.54 -6.07
CA PRO A 265 -17.89 24.08 -6.65
C PRO A 265 -18.18 23.55 -8.06
N ALA A 266 -17.19 23.55 -8.96
CA ALA A 266 -17.35 23.03 -10.31
C ALA A 266 -17.61 21.51 -10.31
N GLY A 267 -16.89 20.77 -9.45
CA GLY A 267 -17.06 19.33 -9.27
C GLY A 267 -18.46 18.95 -8.77
N VAL A 268 -18.99 19.67 -7.77
CA VAL A 268 -20.33 19.41 -7.22
C VAL A 268 -21.40 19.67 -8.26
N ALA A 269 -21.31 20.74 -9.04
CA ALA A 269 -22.25 21.02 -10.12
C ALA A 269 -22.25 19.90 -11.18
N ALA A 270 -21.06 19.51 -11.67
CA ALA A 270 -20.93 18.42 -12.65
C ALA A 270 -21.39 17.06 -12.10
N TRP A 271 -21.14 16.79 -10.81
CA TRP A 271 -21.60 15.58 -10.14
C TRP A 271 -23.13 15.56 -9.99
N GLN A 272 -23.77 16.68 -9.64
CA GLN A 272 -25.22 16.78 -9.54
C GLN A 272 -25.90 16.52 -10.88
N ASP A 273 -25.37 17.10 -11.97
CA ASP A 273 -25.85 16.84 -13.33
C ASP A 273 -25.74 15.35 -13.69
N HIS A 274 -24.61 14.73 -13.33
CA HIS A 274 -24.38 13.30 -13.55
C HIS A 274 -25.39 12.41 -12.79
N VAL A 275 -25.64 12.72 -11.52
CA VAL A 275 -26.61 12.00 -10.66
C VAL A 275 -28.05 12.20 -11.14
N ALA A 276 -28.39 13.41 -11.60
CA ALA A 276 -29.72 13.69 -12.15
C ALA A 276 -29.99 12.89 -13.43
N ALA A 277 -28.97 12.68 -14.27
CA ALA A 277 -29.09 11.95 -15.53
C ALA A 277 -29.30 10.43 -15.36
N ASN A 278 -28.83 9.82 -14.27
CA ASN A 278 -28.99 8.38 -14.02
C ASN A 278 -29.19 8.07 -12.53
N ARG A 279 -30.45 7.75 -12.17
CA ARG A 279 -30.85 7.42 -10.79
C ARG A 279 -30.99 5.91 -10.52
N SER A 280 -30.39 5.05 -11.33
CA SER A 280 -30.33 3.62 -11.01
C SER A 280 -29.58 3.38 -9.69
N GLN A 281 -29.95 2.32 -8.95
CA GLN A 281 -29.36 2.02 -7.64
C GLN A 281 -27.82 1.94 -7.70
N THR A 282 -27.28 1.25 -8.71
CA THR A 282 -25.83 1.14 -8.92
C THR A 282 -25.17 2.49 -9.20
N ALA A 283 -25.81 3.38 -9.96
CA ALA A 283 -25.28 4.72 -10.23
C ALA A 283 -25.28 5.59 -8.97
N LEU A 284 -26.36 5.55 -8.18
CA LEU A 284 -26.45 6.29 -6.92
C LEU A 284 -25.41 5.82 -5.90
N VAL A 285 -25.18 4.51 -5.78
CA VAL A 285 -24.14 3.98 -4.89
C VAL A 285 -22.74 4.45 -5.32
N ARG A 286 -22.42 4.39 -6.61
CA ARG A 286 -21.12 4.88 -7.13
C ARG A 286 -20.96 6.39 -6.90
N ALA A 287 -22.00 7.17 -7.17
CA ALA A 287 -21.99 8.61 -6.95
C ALA A 287 -21.85 8.96 -5.46
N GLY A 288 -22.52 8.22 -4.57
CA GLY A 288 -22.42 8.38 -3.12
C GLY A 288 -21.01 8.08 -2.60
N LEU A 289 -20.40 6.98 -3.05
CA LEU A 289 -19.00 6.65 -2.72
C LEU A 289 -18.02 7.72 -3.22
N GLN A 290 -18.20 8.22 -4.45
CA GLN A 290 -17.37 9.29 -5.01
C GLN A 290 -17.47 10.58 -4.19
N LEU A 291 -18.69 10.94 -3.75
CA LEU A 291 -18.89 12.14 -2.95
C LEU A 291 -18.35 11.98 -1.53
N LEU A 292 -18.52 10.80 -0.90
CA LEU A 292 -17.92 10.46 0.39
C LEU A 292 -16.39 10.58 0.35
N ALA A 293 -15.75 10.06 -0.70
CA ALA A 293 -14.30 10.17 -0.90
C ALA A 293 -13.79 11.62 -0.97
N SER A 294 -14.67 12.60 -1.18
CA SER A 294 -14.35 14.03 -1.23
C SER A 294 -14.96 14.83 -0.06
N SER A 295 -15.61 14.18 0.90
CA SER A 295 -16.44 14.83 1.93
C SER A 295 -15.70 15.82 2.84
N ASP A 296 -14.38 15.73 2.94
CA ASP A 296 -13.51 16.63 3.70
C ASP A 296 -12.98 17.83 2.89
N ARG A 297 -13.37 17.95 1.61
CA ARG A 297 -12.90 19.00 0.68
C ARG A 297 -13.85 20.19 0.56
N GLY A 298 -14.72 20.41 1.55
CA GLY A 298 -15.67 21.53 1.53
C GLY A 298 -16.87 21.29 0.61
N ILE A 299 -17.26 20.02 0.39
CA ILE A 299 -18.52 19.67 -0.24
C ILE A 299 -19.67 20.30 0.58
N PRO A 300 -20.66 20.98 -0.03
CA PRO A 300 -21.83 21.43 0.72
C PRO A 300 -22.60 20.24 1.29
N PRO A 301 -22.99 20.23 2.59
CA PRO A 301 -23.74 19.10 3.17
C PRO A 301 -25.02 18.74 2.40
N THR A 302 -25.71 19.75 1.84
CA THR A 302 -26.92 19.57 1.03
C THR A 302 -26.68 18.83 -0.30
N ALA A 303 -25.43 18.72 -0.76
CA ALA A 303 -25.13 17.94 -1.97
C ALA A 303 -25.42 16.45 -1.79
N PHE A 304 -25.32 15.94 -0.56
CA PHE A 304 -25.59 14.54 -0.24
C PHE A 304 -27.07 14.17 -0.34
N ASP A 305 -28.00 15.14 -0.27
CA ASP A 305 -29.42 14.85 -0.43
C ASP A 305 -29.74 14.31 -1.84
N ALA A 306 -28.91 14.64 -2.83
CA ALA A 306 -29.09 14.21 -4.21
C ALA A 306 -28.96 12.68 -4.40
N ILE A 307 -28.35 11.93 -3.49
CA ILE A 307 -28.27 10.46 -3.59
C ILE A 307 -29.41 9.73 -2.87
N ARG A 308 -30.19 10.43 -2.04
CA ARG A 308 -31.27 9.80 -1.26
C ARG A 308 -32.33 9.22 -2.18
N ASN A 309 -32.80 8.03 -1.85
CA ASN A 309 -33.93 7.36 -2.53
C ASN A 309 -34.72 6.42 -1.60
N GLY A 310 -34.51 6.51 -0.28
CA GLY A 310 -35.13 5.61 0.71
C GLY A 310 -34.41 4.28 0.90
N ASN A 311 -33.30 4.02 0.19
CA ASN A 311 -32.44 2.89 0.47
C ASN A 311 -31.56 3.17 1.71
N PRO A 312 -31.53 2.29 2.72
CA PRO A 312 -30.78 2.51 3.96
C PRO A 312 -29.29 2.79 3.77
N VAL A 313 -28.65 2.16 2.77
CA VAL A 313 -27.22 2.37 2.49
C VAL A 313 -27.00 3.79 1.96
N LEU A 314 -27.82 4.24 1.01
CA LEU A 314 -27.69 5.58 0.42
C LEU A 314 -28.02 6.68 1.43
N ASP A 315 -29.02 6.45 2.28
CA ASP A 315 -29.37 7.39 3.34
C ASP A 315 -28.25 7.47 4.39
N ALA A 316 -27.65 6.33 4.79
CA ALA A 316 -26.50 6.32 5.69
C ALA A 316 -25.25 6.98 5.07
N MET A 317 -24.99 6.78 3.77
CA MET A 317 -23.93 7.49 3.04
C MET A 317 -24.18 9.00 3.07
N ALA A 318 -25.43 9.42 2.80
CA ALA A 318 -25.80 10.82 2.77
C ALA A 318 -25.66 11.49 4.14
N ASP A 319 -26.12 10.82 5.21
CA ASP A 319 -26.00 11.30 6.59
C ASP A 319 -24.55 11.42 7.02
N THR A 320 -23.72 10.41 6.70
CA THR A 320 -22.29 10.39 7.02
C THR A 320 -21.55 11.52 6.31
N GLY A 321 -21.77 11.66 5.01
CA GLY A 321 -21.17 12.73 4.22
C GLY A 321 -21.59 14.11 4.71
N SER A 322 -22.88 14.31 4.97
CA SER A 322 -23.43 15.57 5.50
C SER A 322 -22.85 15.93 6.86
N ALA A 323 -22.68 14.95 7.75
CA ALA A 323 -22.09 15.17 9.07
C ALA A 323 -20.63 15.64 8.95
N ILE A 324 -19.82 14.96 8.14
CA ILE A 324 -18.41 15.29 7.94
C ILE A 324 -18.25 16.65 7.28
N SER A 325 -18.94 16.86 6.16
CA SER A 325 -18.88 18.13 5.41
C SER A 325 -19.43 19.31 6.21
N GLY A 326 -20.37 19.06 7.12
CA GLY A 326 -20.93 20.07 8.02
C GLY A 326 -20.12 20.32 9.29
N GLY A 327 -18.98 19.65 9.48
CA GLY A 327 -18.15 19.77 10.69
C GLY A 327 -18.82 19.24 11.96
N LYS A 328 -19.81 18.34 11.83
CA LYS A 328 -20.46 17.67 12.96
C LYS A 328 -19.67 16.42 13.35
N ASP A 329 -19.88 15.93 14.58
CA ASP A 329 -19.32 14.66 15.02
C ASP A 329 -19.84 13.50 14.13
N PRO A 330 -18.97 12.81 13.38
CA PRO A 330 -19.39 11.78 12.44
C PRO A 330 -19.58 10.40 13.08
N VAL A 331 -19.28 10.22 14.37
CA VAL A 331 -19.23 8.88 15.02
C VAL A 331 -20.53 8.10 14.85
N ALA A 332 -21.68 8.71 15.15
CA ALA A 332 -22.98 8.03 15.05
C ALA A 332 -23.35 7.68 13.60
N ALA A 333 -23.02 8.57 12.66
CA ALA A 333 -23.28 8.35 11.24
C ALA A 333 -22.39 7.24 10.67
N LEU A 334 -21.11 7.20 11.06
CA LEU A 334 -20.17 6.13 10.69
C LEU A 334 -20.65 4.77 11.21
N ILE A 335 -21.14 4.69 12.45
CA ILE A 335 -21.74 3.46 13.00
C ILE A 335 -22.94 3.02 12.15
N THR A 336 -23.83 3.95 11.82
CA THR A 336 -25.00 3.67 10.98
C THR A 336 -24.58 3.16 9.60
N LEU A 337 -23.54 3.74 9.01
CA LEU A 337 -23.00 3.31 7.71
C LEU A 337 -22.36 1.91 7.76
N LEU A 338 -21.68 1.58 8.85
CA LEU A 338 -21.14 0.23 9.09
C LEU A 338 -22.25 -0.80 9.25
N ASP A 339 -23.32 -0.45 9.97
CA ASP A 339 -24.47 -1.33 10.20
C ASP A 339 -25.33 -1.50 8.94
N ALA A 340 -25.30 -0.56 8.00
CA ALA A 340 -25.92 -0.71 6.68
C ALA A 340 -25.27 -1.82 5.83
N GLY A 341 -24.06 -2.27 6.19
CA GLY A 341 -23.47 -3.53 5.69
C GLY A 341 -22.98 -3.53 4.24
N HIS A 342 -23.01 -2.39 3.54
CA HIS A 342 -22.50 -2.31 2.18
C HIS A 342 -20.95 -2.30 2.18
N PRO A 343 -20.26 -3.26 1.52
CA PRO A 343 -18.83 -3.49 1.72
C PRO A 343 -17.92 -2.28 1.50
N LEU A 344 -18.09 -1.57 0.37
CA LEU A 344 -17.21 -0.45 0.01
C LEU A 344 -17.38 0.75 0.93
N SER A 345 -18.61 1.02 1.40
CA SER A 345 -18.84 2.12 2.34
C SER A 345 -18.45 1.76 3.76
N ALA A 346 -18.57 0.48 4.15
CA ALA A 346 -18.05 0.00 5.41
C ALA A 346 -16.52 0.13 5.46
N GLU A 347 -15.82 -0.31 4.41
CA GLU A 347 -14.38 -0.10 4.27
C GLU A 347 -13.99 1.37 4.38
N TRP A 348 -14.67 2.24 3.62
CA TRP A 348 -14.46 3.68 3.71
C TRP A 348 -14.71 4.23 5.12
N ALA A 349 -15.78 3.80 5.79
CA ALA A 349 -16.12 4.23 7.15
C ALA A 349 -15.05 3.80 8.18
N LEU A 350 -14.43 2.63 8.01
CA LEU A 350 -13.35 2.15 8.88
C LEU A 350 -12.07 2.97 8.69
N ILE A 351 -11.71 3.28 7.44
CA ILE A 351 -10.60 4.18 7.14
C ILE A 351 -10.87 5.53 7.82
N ARG A 352 -12.07 6.09 7.62
CA ARG A 352 -12.42 7.37 8.22
C ARG A 352 -12.44 7.33 9.75
N ALA A 353 -12.91 6.25 10.36
CA ALA A 353 -12.88 6.06 11.81
C ALA A 353 -11.45 6.06 12.36
N SER A 354 -10.47 5.52 11.62
CA SER A 354 -9.05 5.51 12.02
C SER A 354 -8.38 6.88 11.98
N GLU A 355 -8.97 7.85 11.27
CA GLU A 355 -8.48 9.23 11.17
C GLU A 355 -9.09 10.16 12.25
N LEU A 356 -10.12 9.68 12.97
CA LEU A 356 -10.73 10.43 14.07
C LEU A 356 -9.78 10.53 15.27
N PRO A 357 -9.98 11.53 16.16
CA PRO A 357 -9.32 11.55 17.46
C PRO A 357 -9.51 10.21 18.19
N PRO A 358 -8.51 9.73 18.96
CA PRO A 358 -8.55 8.40 19.58
C PRO A 358 -9.81 8.13 20.41
N GLU A 359 -10.31 9.13 21.13
CA GLU A 359 -11.52 9.02 21.95
C GLU A 359 -12.78 8.76 21.11
N SER A 360 -12.96 9.50 20.01
CA SER A 360 -14.07 9.31 19.05
C SER A 360 -13.95 8.00 18.28
N SER A 361 -12.74 7.69 17.82
CA SER A 361 -12.42 6.45 17.11
C SER A 361 -12.75 5.23 17.97
N ALA A 362 -12.38 5.25 19.26
CA ALA A 362 -12.65 4.18 20.21
C ALA A 362 -14.15 3.84 20.35
N ILE A 363 -15.06 4.81 20.15
CA ILE A 363 -16.51 4.56 20.20
C ILE A 363 -16.93 3.65 19.03
N VAL A 364 -16.46 3.94 17.82
CA VAL A 364 -16.73 3.13 16.61
C VAL A 364 -16.14 1.73 16.78
N TRP A 365 -14.91 1.63 17.26
CA TRP A 365 -14.25 0.35 17.49
C TRP A 365 -14.94 -0.49 18.58
N LYS A 366 -15.38 0.15 19.68
CA LYS A 366 -16.16 -0.52 20.73
C LYS A 366 -17.51 -1.01 20.24
N HIS A 367 -18.15 -0.33 19.28
CA HIS A 367 -19.35 -0.83 18.60
C HIS A 367 -19.07 -2.15 17.86
N LEU A 368 -18.00 -2.20 17.06
CA LEU A 368 -17.61 -3.42 16.36
C LEU A 368 -17.21 -4.54 17.33
N LEU A 369 -16.55 -4.22 18.45
CA LEU A 369 -16.24 -5.19 19.49
C LEU A 369 -17.49 -5.84 20.08
N LYS A 370 -18.58 -5.07 20.30
CA LYS A 370 -19.86 -5.62 20.78
C LYS A 370 -20.49 -6.57 19.77
N ARG A 371 -20.32 -6.33 18.47
CA ARG A 371 -20.82 -7.21 17.40
C ARG A 371 -20.13 -8.58 17.37
N MET A 372 -19.00 -8.75 18.05
CA MET A 372 -18.41 -10.08 18.24
C MET A 372 -19.35 -11.05 18.98
N ASP A 373 -20.26 -10.50 19.78
CA ASP A 373 -21.20 -11.27 20.60
C ASP A 373 -22.53 -11.53 19.86
N ASP A 374 -22.63 -11.21 18.57
CA ASP A 374 -23.85 -11.43 17.79
C ASP A 374 -24.18 -12.94 17.72
N PRO A 375 -25.43 -13.34 18.03
CA PRO A 375 -25.82 -14.74 17.97
C PRO A 375 -25.72 -15.32 16.56
N ASP A 376 -25.91 -14.50 15.52
CA ASP A 376 -25.74 -14.89 14.13
C ASP A 376 -24.27 -14.72 13.69
N PRO A 377 -23.55 -15.80 13.38
CA PRO A 377 -22.18 -15.73 12.90
C PRO A 377 -22.00 -14.88 11.63
N ALA A 378 -23.04 -14.73 10.79
CA ALA A 378 -22.97 -13.93 9.58
C ALA A 378 -22.86 -12.42 9.87
N ASN A 379 -23.32 -11.98 11.05
CA ASN A 379 -23.28 -10.57 11.46
C ASN A 379 -22.01 -10.20 12.24
N ARG A 380 -21.20 -11.21 12.61
CA ARG A 380 -19.95 -11.01 13.34
C ARG A 380 -18.87 -10.38 12.45
N PRO A 381 -17.98 -9.56 13.02
CA PRO A 381 -16.84 -9.03 12.29
C PRO A 381 -15.95 -10.12 11.67
N THR A 382 -15.54 -9.90 10.42
CA THR A 382 -14.60 -10.80 9.72
C THR A 382 -13.19 -10.69 10.30
N GLY A 383 -12.29 -11.62 9.96
CA GLY A 383 -10.89 -11.55 10.38
C GLY A 383 -10.19 -10.23 9.99
N VAL A 384 -10.52 -9.67 8.81
CA VAL A 384 -9.98 -8.36 8.38
C VAL A 384 -10.42 -7.25 9.34
N LEU A 385 -11.70 -7.25 9.74
CA LEU A 385 -12.23 -6.30 10.70
C LEU A 385 -11.65 -6.50 12.10
N VAL A 386 -11.46 -7.74 12.54
CA VAL A 386 -10.85 -8.06 13.85
C VAL A 386 -9.39 -7.59 13.90
N SER A 387 -8.63 -7.76 12.82
CA SER A 387 -7.25 -7.24 12.73
C SER A 387 -7.22 -5.71 12.80
N GLY A 388 -8.06 -5.03 12.01
CA GLY A 388 -8.18 -3.56 12.06
C GLY A 388 -8.62 -3.06 13.44
N LEU A 389 -9.62 -3.71 14.04
CA LEU A 389 -10.12 -3.41 15.38
C LEU A 389 -9.01 -3.51 16.44
N ALA A 390 -8.26 -4.62 16.45
CA ALA A 390 -7.15 -4.81 17.38
C ALA A 390 -6.05 -3.75 17.15
N ARG A 391 -5.68 -3.47 15.89
CA ARG A 391 -4.67 -2.47 15.54
C ARG A 391 -5.02 -1.08 16.06
N GLU A 392 -6.26 -0.64 15.86
CA GLU A 392 -6.70 0.69 16.25
C GLU A 392 -6.97 0.80 17.75
N LEU A 393 -7.58 -0.22 18.38
CA LEU A 393 -7.77 -0.23 19.84
C LEU A 393 -6.45 -0.28 20.61
N MET A 394 -5.39 -0.89 20.09
CA MET A 394 -4.07 -0.88 20.74
C MET A 394 -3.54 0.54 21.00
N LYS A 395 -3.99 1.55 20.24
CA LYS A 395 -3.58 2.95 20.41
C LYS A 395 -4.24 3.64 21.60
N SER A 396 -5.38 3.14 22.08
CA SER A 396 -6.22 3.81 23.08
C SER A 396 -6.63 2.94 24.27
N ASP A 397 -6.82 1.63 24.07
CA ASP A 397 -7.30 0.67 25.06
C ASP A 397 -6.67 -0.73 24.85
N PRO A 398 -5.37 -0.92 25.17
CA PRO A 398 -4.71 -2.23 25.06
C PRO A 398 -5.40 -3.34 25.87
N ALA A 399 -6.05 -2.99 26.99
CA ALA A 399 -6.77 -3.95 27.82
C ALA A 399 -7.97 -4.54 27.08
N ALA A 400 -8.73 -3.73 26.33
CA ALA A 400 -9.80 -4.23 25.48
C ALA A 400 -9.29 -5.18 24.39
N VAL A 401 -8.09 -4.95 23.85
CA VAL A 401 -7.46 -5.87 22.89
C VAL A 401 -7.06 -7.19 23.55
N GLY A 402 -6.52 -7.16 24.76
CA GLY A 402 -6.28 -8.38 25.54
C GLY A 402 -7.56 -9.19 25.76
N ALA A 403 -8.67 -8.51 26.09
CA ALA A 403 -9.98 -9.14 26.26
C ALA A 403 -10.54 -9.69 24.92
N LEU A 404 -10.31 -9.00 23.81
CA LEU A 404 -10.67 -9.46 22.46
C LEU A 404 -9.92 -10.75 22.12
N VAL A 405 -8.60 -10.78 22.28
CA VAL A 405 -7.78 -11.97 22.00
C VAL A 405 -8.23 -13.17 22.84
N GLU A 406 -8.56 -12.95 24.12
CA GLU A 406 -9.13 -13.98 24.98
C GLU A 406 -10.50 -14.45 24.51
N ARG A 407 -11.36 -13.52 24.08
CA ARG A 407 -12.72 -13.81 23.58
C ARG A 407 -12.69 -14.69 22.34
N VAL A 408 -11.77 -14.42 21.41
CA VAL A 408 -11.68 -15.15 20.14
C VAL A 408 -10.76 -16.36 20.18
N LYS A 409 -10.22 -16.73 21.35
CA LYS A 409 -9.21 -17.79 21.48
C LYS A 409 -9.61 -19.16 20.93
N ALA A 410 -10.91 -19.44 20.91
CA ALA A 410 -11.45 -20.72 20.44
C ALA A 410 -11.53 -20.80 18.91
N ASP A 411 -11.41 -19.67 18.21
CA ASP A 411 -11.39 -19.59 16.76
C ASP A 411 -9.95 -19.28 16.29
N PRO A 412 -9.25 -20.27 15.70
CA PRO A 412 -7.88 -20.11 15.23
C PRO A 412 -7.70 -18.96 14.23
N ASN A 413 -8.70 -18.68 13.39
CA ASN A 413 -8.60 -17.63 12.38
C ASN A 413 -8.75 -16.25 13.01
N LEU A 414 -9.71 -16.09 13.93
CA LEU A 414 -9.95 -14.82 14.59
C LEU A 414 -8.87 -14.46 15.61
N VAL A 415 -8.31 -15.44 16.34
CA VAL A 415 -7.19 -15.17 17.25
C VAL A 415 -5.93 -14.79 16.49
N VAL A 416 -5.65 -15.41 15.34
CA VAL A 416 -4.54 -15.00 14.45
C VAL A 416 -4.81 -13.60 13.91
N ALA A 417 -6.04 -13.29 13.46
CA ALA A 417 -6.39 -11.95 13.01
C ALA A 417 -6.20 -10.87 14.10
N ALA A 418 -6.61 -11.16 15.35
CA ALA A 418 -6.40 -10.24 16.47
C ALA A 418 -4.90 -10.02 16.74
N MET A 419 -4.09 -11.11 16.73
CA MET A 419 -2.64 -11.01 16.88
C MET A 419 -1.96 -10.29 15.71
N THR A 420 -2.50 -10.39 14.49
CA THR A 420 -2.06 -9.60 13.34
C THR A 420 -2.26 -8.11 13.60
N GLY A 421 -3.42 -7.72 14.11
CA GLY A 421 -3.68 -6.33 14.51
C GLY A 421 -2.77 -5.84 15.64
N VAL A 422 -2.50 -6.68 16.65
CA VAL A 422 -1.52 -6.39 17.71
C VAL A 422 -0.13 -6.15 17.10
N ASN A 423 0.31 -7.00 16.18
CA ASN A 423 1.57 -6.83 15.45
C ASN A 423 1.61 -5.51 14.67
N ASP A 424 0.59 -5.25 13.85
CA ASP A 424 0.56 -4.11 12.95
C ASP A 424 0.42 -2.77 13.70
N SER A 425 -0.07 -2.79 14.94
CA SER A 425 -0.15 -1.59 15.79
C SER A 425 1.22 -1.00 16.11
N CYS A 426 2.27 -1.83 16.14
CA CYS A 426 3.62 -1.47 16.56
C CYS A 426 3.69 -0.83 17.97
N ILE A 427 2.70 -1.07 18.83
CA ILE A 427 2.66 -0.54 20.20
C ILE A 427 3.34 -1.50 21.17
N ALA A 428 4.28 -1.00 21.98
CA ALA A 428 5.08 -1.80 22.91
C ALA A 428 4.23 -2.59 23.92
N ALA A 429 3.09 -2.04 24.38
CA ALA A 429 2.16 -2.73 25.27
C ALA A 429 1.59 -4.04 24.69
N GLY A 430 1.64 -4.22 23.37
CA GLY A 430 1.26 -5.48 22.72
C GLY A 430 2.12 -6.67 23.15
N ALA A 431 3.35 -6.43 23.64
CA ALA A 431 4.23 -7.49 24.13
C ALA A 431 3.64 -8.24 25.35
N ASP A 432 2.89 -7.55 26.22
CA ASP A 432 2.28 -8.20 27.38
C ASP A 432 1.13 -9.12 26.97
N ILE A 433 0.30 -8.68 26.01
CA ILE A 433 -0.74 -9.50 25.38
C ILE A 433 -0.11 -10.72 24.70
N ALA A 434 0.94 -10.51 23.91
CA ALA A 434 1.65 -11.59 23.23
C ALA A 434 2.20 -12.62 24.22
N ARG A 435 2.90 -12.18 25.29
CA ARG A 435 3.43 -13.08 26.33
C ARG A 435 2.35 -13.88 27.04
N ALA A 436 1.25 -13.23 27.41
CA ALA A 436 0.14 -13.88 28.10
C ALA A 436 -0.51 -15.01 27.27
N ARG A 437 -0.33 -15.00 25.95
CA ARG A 437 -0.90 -15.98 25.01
C ARG A 437 0.09 -17.01 24.48
N ARG A 438 1.40 -16.84 24.74
CA ARG A 438 2.43 -17.78 24.29
C ARG A 438 2.10 -19.22 24.72
N GLY A 439 2.32 -20.16 23.82
CA GLY A 439 2.05 -21.59 24.03
C GLY A 439 0.58 -22.00 23.88
N SER A 440 -0.34 -21.06 23.65
CA SER A 440 -1.77 -21.31 23.46
C SER A 440 -2.28 -20.92 22.07
N LEU A 441 -1.42 -20.36 21.22
CA LEU A 441 -1.80 -19.86 19.91
C LEU A 441 -1.55 -20.92 18.82
N PRO A 442 -2.28 -20.85 17.69
CA PRO A 442 -1.89 -21.55 16.48
C PRO A 442 -0.50 -21.12 16.01
N ARG A 443 0.13 -21.90 15.12
CA ARG A 443 1.51 -21.64 14.66
C ARG A 443 1.75 -20.21 14.17
N ALA A 444 0.87 -19.70 13.30
CA ALA A 444 0.92 -18.31 12.83
C ALA A 444 0.81 -17.30 13.98
N GLY A 445 -0.06 -17.57 14.96
CA GLY A 445 -0.22 -16.75 16.16
C GLY A 445 1.02 -16.76 17.06
N GLU A 446 1.70 -17.91 17.19
CA GLU A 446 2.97 -18.00 17.93
C GLU A 446 4.08 -17.18 17.24
N GLY A 447 4.18 -17.26 15.91
CA GLY A 447 5.10 -16.44 15.12
C GLY A 447 4.84 -14.94 15.30
N LEU A 448 3.57 -14.52 15.23
CA LEU A 448 3.14 -13.14 15.49
C LEU A 448 3.46 -12.70 16.93
N ALA A 449 3.17 -13.53 17.92
CA ALA A 449 3.42 -13.22 19.33
C ALA A 449 4.91 -12.95 19.58
N VAL A 450 5.80 -13.81 19.09
CA VAL A 450 7.24 -13.59 19.26
C VAL A 450 7.73 -12.40 18.45
N LEU A 451 7.19 -12.17 17.26
CA LEU A 451 7.51 -10.98 16.47
C LEU A 451 7.16 -9.69 17.21
N VAL A 452 5.98 -9.64 17.85
CA VAL A 452 5.55 -8.51 18.70
C VAL A 452 6.52 -8.30 19.88
N ILE A 453 6.90 -9.38 20.58
CA ILE A 453 7.84 -9.31 21.71
C ILE A 453 9.21 -8.81 21.25
N ALA A 454 9.72 -9.33 20.13
CA ALA A 454 11.01 -8.96 19.57
C ALA A 454 11.05 -7.49 19.13
N ARG A 455 9.97 -7.00 18.50
CA ARG A 455 9.83 -5.60 18.09
C ARG A 455 9.84 -4.65 19.29
N ALA A 456 9.18 -5.02 20.39
CA ALA A 456 9.17 -4.24 21.62
C ALA A 456 10.56 -4.14 22.31
N GLY A 457 11.59 -4.82 21.79
CA GLY A 457 12.94 -4.80 22.34
C GLY A 457 13.09 -5.60 23.64
N ALA A 458 12.09 -6.41 23.98
CA ALA A 458 12.14 -7.25 25.16
C ALA A 458 13.13 -8.42 25.00
N PRO A 459 13.75 -8.90 26.09
CA PRO A 459 14.55 -10.11 26.06
C PRO A 459 13.73 -11.30 25.54
N LEU A 460 14.31 -12.04 24.59
CA LEU A 460 13.74 -13.27 24.05
C LEU A 460 14.34 -14.48 24.79
N SER A 461 13.51 -15.42 25.20
CA SER A 461 13.98 -16.72 25.68
C SER A 461 14.53 -17.57 24.53
N ASP A 462 15.25 -18.65 24.83
CA ASP A 462 15.72 -19.59 23.81
C ASP A 462 14.57 -20.19 22.99
N ASN A 463 13.42 -20.44 23.64
CA ASN A 463 12.22 -20.91 22.97
C ASN A 463 11.60 -19.84 22.06
N ASP A 464 11.64 -18.57 22.47
CA ASP A 464 11.20 -17.47 21.61
C ASP A 464 12.14 -17.31 20.41
N LEU A 465 13.46 -17.40 20.61
CA LEU A 465 14.43 -17.36 19.52
C LEU A 465 14.24 -18.52 18.52
N ASP A 466 13.95 -19.72 18.99
CA ASP A 466 13.66 -20.86 18.11
C ASP A 466 12.37 -20.63 17.29
N VAL A 467 11.29 -20.16 17.92
CA VAL A 467 10.05 -19.83 17.20
C VAL A 467 10.27 -18.70 16.19
N LEU A 468 10.99 -17.64 16.58
CA LEU A 468 11.30 -16.52 15.69
C LEU A 468 12.18 -16.97 14.52
N GLY A 469 13.16 -17.82 14.77
CA GLY A 469 14.04 -18.37 13.73
C GLY A 469 13.28 -19.26 12.74
N ARG A 470 12.34 -20.08 13.22
CA ARG A 470 11.44 -20.86 12.33
C ARG A 470 10.51 -19.97 11.53
N ALA A 471 9.95 -18.94 12.15
CA ALA A 471 9.12 -17.95 11.46
C ALA A 471 9.93 -17.20 10.38
N ALA A 472 11.16 -16.79 10.69
CA ALA A 472 12.10 -16.17 9.76
C ALA A 472 12.46 -17.07 8.56
N ALA A 473 12.54 -18.40 8.78
CA ALA A 473 12.80 -19.38 7.74
C ALA A 473 11.55 -19.81 6.96
N GLY A 474 10.39 -19.15 7.15
CA GLY A 474 9.13 -19.46 6.46
C GLY A 474 8.32 -20.61 7.07
N GLY A 475 8.78 -21.22 8.16
CA GLY A 475 8.08 -22.31 8.85
C GLY A 475 7.02 -21.86 9.87
N GLY A 476 6.74 -20.55 9.94
CA GLY A 476 5.82 -19.96 10.92
C GLY A 476 4.37 -19.80 10.46
N ASP A 477 4.03 -20.19 9.22
CA ASP A 477 2.73 -19.92 8.57
C ASP A 477 2.37 -18.42 8.55
N LEU A 478 3.40 -17.56 8.43
CA LEU A 478 3.27 -16.11 8.26
C LEU A 478 3.29 -15.76 6.77
N ASP A 479 2.65 -14.66 6.38
CA ASP A 479 2.87 -14.10 5.04
C ASP A 479 4.32 -13.62 4.85
N ALA A 480 4.67 -13.32 3.61
CA ALA A 480 6.03 -12.94 3.22
C ALA A 480 6.53 -11.70 3.97
N LEU A 481 5.67 -10.71 4.22
CA LEU A 481 6.05 -9.48 4.92
C LEU A 481 6.43 -9.76 6.37
N ARG A 482 5.61 -10.56 7.07
CA ARG A 482 5.83 -10.90 8.47
C ARG A 482 6.97 -11.90 8.64
N THR A 483 7.16 -12.79 7.67
CA THR A 483 8.35 -13.65 7.57
C THR A 483 9.63 -12.81 7.45
N LEU A 484 9.62 -11.79 6.58
CA LEU A 484 10.73 -10.85 6.41
C LEU A 484 11.02 -10.05 7.69
N GLN A 485 9.99 -9.55 8.36
CA GLN A 485 10.14 -8.87 9.65
C GLN A 485 10.71 -9.81 10.73
N ALA A 486 10.23 -11.06 10.80
CA ALA A 486 10.77 -12.08 11.69
C ALA A 486 12.25 -12.35 11.41
N ALA A 487 12.65 -12.44 10.14
CA ALA A 487 14.03 -12.58 9.74
C ALA A 487 14.89 -11.40 10.21
N TRP A 488 14.42 -10.16 10.05
CA TRP A 488 15.13 -8.98 10.54
C TRP A 488 15.37 -9.04 12.05
N PHE A 489 14.31 -9.27 12.83
CA PHE A 489 14.43 -9.32 14.29
C PHE A 489 15.25 -10.52 14.78
N TYR A 490 15.19 -11.66 14.09
CA TYR A 490 16.04 -12.81 14.39
C TYR A 490 17.51 -12.49 14.13
N ALA A 491 17.85 -11.93 12.96
CA ALA A 491 19.21 -11.52 12.63
C ALA A 491 19.76 -10.50 13.65
N ARG A 492 18.93 -9.54 14.08
CA ARG A 492 19.27 -8.58 15.15
C ARG A 492 19.53 -9.29 16.48
N ALA A 493 18.64 -10.16 16.92
CA ALA A 493 18.79 -10.89 18.18
C ALA A 493 20.04 -11.79 18.19
N ARG A 494 20.45 -12.30 17.02
CA ARG A 494 21.66 -13.13 16.84
C ARG A 494 22.92 -12.32 16.51
N LYS A 495 22.85 -10.99 16.49
CA LYS A 495 23.97 -10.08 16.13
C LYS A 495 24.57 -10.38 14.76
N LYS A 496 23.69 -10.63 13.78
CA LYS A 496 24.02 -10.97 12.38
C LYS A 496 23.65 -9.87 11.39
N THR A 497 23.28 -8.68 11.86
CA THR A 497 22.93 -7.54 11.01
C THR A 497 24.09 -7.06 10.15
N ASP A 498 25.33 -7.15 10.63
CA ASP A 498 26.50 -6.72 9.87
C ASP A 498 26.80 -7.66 8.68
N ASP A 499 26.61 -8.96 8.86
CA ASP A 499 26.70 -9.97 7.79
C ASP A 499 25.65 -9.68 6.71
N LEU A 500 24.39 -9.44 7.12
CA LEU A 500 23.33 -9.05 6.20
C LEU A 500 23.65 -7.75 5.44
N ILE A 501 24.14 -6.72 6.13
CA ILE A 501 24.50 -5.42 5.54
C ILE A 501 25.58 -5.60 4.47
N ALA A 502 26.60 -6.43 4.74
CA ALA A 502 27.65 -6.74 3.78
C ALA A 502 27.06 -7.39 2.52
N ARG A 503 26.22 -8.43 2.66
CA ARG A 503 25.60 -9.12 1.52
C ARG A 503 24.70 -8.21 0.69
N VAL A 504 23.83 -7.44 1.35
CA VAL A 504 22.89 -6.54 0.68
C VAL A 504 23.59 -5.37 -0.03
N SER A 505 24.77 -4.96 0.45
CA SER A 505 25.58 -3.96 -0.26
C SER A 505 26.21 -4.47 -1.56
N GLY A 506 26.25 -5.80 -1.77
CA GLY A 506 26.97 -6.41 -2.88
C GLY A 506 28.50 -6.40 -2.71
N GLU A 507 29.01 -6.04 -1.53
CA GLU A 507 30.41 -6.25 -1.15
C GLU A 507 30.65 -7.75 -0.95
N THR A 508 31.46 -8.36 -1.81
CA THR A 508 31.96 -9.71 -1.57
C THR A 508 32.73 -9.71 -0.25
N ALA A 509 32.35 -10.60 0.68
CA ALA A 509 33.06 -10.79 1.94
C ALA A 509 34.58 -10.90 1.67
N PRO A 510 35.44 -10.21 2.44
CA PRO A 510 36.88 -10.30 2.25
C PRO A 510 37.30 -11.78 2.34
N ALA A 511 38.08 -12.23 1.36
CA ALA A 511 38.58 -13.59 1.33
C ALA A 511 39.25 -13.92 2.67
N PRO A 512 38.98 -15.09 3.28
CA PRO A 512 39.60 -15.46 4.53
C PRO A 512 41.12 -15.42 4.35
N SER A 513 41.79 -14.61 5.16
CA SER A 513 43.24 -14.48 5.17
C SER A 513 43.86 -15.87 5.32
N THR A 514 44.60 -16.29 4.30
CA THR A 514 45.35 -17.54 4.28
C THR A 514 46.17 -17.67 5.56
N PRO A 515 46.04 -18.77 6.34
CA PRO A 515 46.86 -18.96 7.52
C PRO A 515 48.35 -18.96 7.13
N PRO A 516 49.25 -18.41 7.97
CA PRO A 516 50.66 -18.40 7.66
C PRO A 516 51.17 -19.83 7.52
N ALA A 517 51.86 -20.09 6.41
CA ALA A 517 52.47 -21.38 6.13
C ALA A 517 53.42 -21.75 7.28
N THR A 518 53.11 -22.82 8.00
CA THR A 518 54.03 -23.45 8.94
C THR A 518 55.26 -23.92 8.18
N ALA A 519 56.43 -23.40 8.55
CA ALA A 519 57.72 -23.79 7.99
C ALA A 519 57.98 -25.29 8.23
N PRO A 520 58.53 -26.02 7.24
CA PRO A 520 58.86 -27.43 7.41
C PRO A 520 60.03 -27.62 8.37
N ARG A 521 59.94 -28.65 9.22
CA ARG A 521 61.04 -29.17 10.04
C ARG A 521 61.96 -30.06 9.22
#